data_AF-A0A510V2A9-F1
#
_entry.id   AF-A0A510V2A9-F1
#
_cell.length_a   1.000
_cell.length_b   1.000
_cell.length_c   1.000
_cell.angle_alpha   90.00
_cell.angle_beta   90.00
_cell.angle_gamma   90.00
#
_symmetry.space_group_name_H-M   'P 1'
#
loop_
_entity.id
_entity.type
_entity.pdbx_description
1 polymer ?
#
loop_
_entity_poly.entity_id
_entity_poly.type
_entity_poly.pdbx_seq_one_letter_code
_entity_poly.pdbx_strand_id
1 'polypeptide(L)'
;MARIVADRLERSVLVDGDSFFSFLARGAIAPWLPEADAQNTVVTQAAAAAAGRYAAGGYATVYDGVVGPWFLPTFAAATGMRRLDYLVLLPSVHRCVDRVRSRQGHGFTDPDAARLMHDEFARADVEARHLLADPPDDPHEVADLALAALARDRLGVAT
;
A
#
# COMPACT_ATOMS: atom_id res chain seq x y z
N MET A 1 1.73 6.48 -8.49
CA MET A 1 0.75 7.56 -8.25
C MET A 1 0.90 8.23 -6.89
N ALA A 2 1.25 7.52 -5.82
CA ALA A 2 1.20 8.06 -4.47
C ALA A 2 2.04 9.34 -4.29
N ARG A 3 3.22 9.41 -4.92
CA ARG A 3 4.02 10.64 -5.04
C ARG A 3 3.23 11.81 -5.65
N ILE A 4 2.56 11.60 -6.78
CA ILE A 4 1.73 12.62 -7.44
C ILE A 4 0.59 13.08 -6.53
N VAL A 5 -0.06 12.14 -5.83
CA VAL A 5 -1.11 12.48 -4.85
C VAL A 5 -0.54 13.33 -3.72
N ALA A 6 0.59 12.92 -3.12
CA ALA A 6 1.25 13.66 -2.05
C ALA A 6 1.65 15.08 -2.49
N ASP A 7 2.24 15.23 -3.68
CA ASP A 7 2.73 16.52 -4.19
C ASP A 7 1.58 17.50 -4.52
N ARG A 8 0.34 17.01 -4.65
CA ARG A 8 -0.85 17.84 -4.87
C ARG A 8 -1.56 18.27 -3.58
N LEU A 9 -1.08 17.80 -2.43
CA LEU A 9 -1.59 18.13 -1.11
C LEU A 9 -0.69 19.19 -0.47
N GLU A 10 -1.27 20.20 0.18
CA GLU A 10 -0.54 21.40 0.62
C GLU A 10 0.59 21.10 1.63
N ARG A 11 0.28 20.36 2.69
CA ARG A 11 1.24 19.94 3.71
C ARG A 11 1.17 18.43 3.87
N SER A 12 1.97 17.73 3.10
CA SER A 12 1.85 16.28 2.97
C SER A 12 3.14 15.52 3.30
N VAL A 13 2.98 14.23 3.49
CA VAL A 13 4.09 13.27 3.58
C VAL A 13 3.74 12.05 2.74
N LEU A 14 4.75 11.51 2.04
CA LEU A 14 4.69 10.19 1.45
C LEU A 14 5.48 9.23 2.33
N VAL A 15 4.79 8.30 2.97
CA VAL A 15 5.39 7.20 3.73
C VAL A 15 5.55 6.01 2.80
N ASP A 16 6.78 5.73 2.38
CA ASP A 16 7.13 4.56 1.59
C ASP A 16 7.18 3.31 2.49
N GLY A 17 6.23 2.41 2.31
CA GLY A 17 6.06 1.19 3.10
C GLY A 17 7.17 0.17 2.89
N ASP A 18 7.69 0.04 1.67
CA ASP A 18 8.75 -0.92 1.34
C ASP A 18 10.05 -0.61 2.11
N SER A 19 10.28 0.66 2.43
CA SER A 19 11.42 1.10 3.24
C SER A 19 11.42 0.47 4.63
N PHE A 20 10.26 0.14 5.23
CA PHE A 20 10.20 -0.48 6.55
C PHE A 20 10.72 -1.91 6.57
N PHE A 21 10.54 -2.66 5.48
CA PHE A 21 11.16 -3.98 5.31
C PHE A 21 12.67 -3.87 5.15
N SER A 22 13.15 -2.78 4.54
CA SER A 22 14.58 -2.52 4.34
C SER A 22 15.33 -2.19 5.64
N PHE A 23 14.61 -1.86 6.73
CA PHE A 23 15.20 -1.66 8.06
C PHE A 23 15.53 -2.98 8.77
N LEU A 24 14.95 -4.10 8.32
CA LEU A 24 15.28 -5.41 8.86
C LEU A 24 16.73 -5.75 8.53
N ALA A 25 17.54 -5.96 9.55
CA ALA A 25 18.95 -6.29 9.39
C ALA A 25 19.15 -7.82 9.29
N ARG A 26 19.68 -8.45 10.33
CA ARG A 26 19.95 -9.89 10.36
C ARG A 26 18.66 -10.66 10.63
N GLY A 27 18.40 -11.69 9.82
CA GLY A 27 17.27 -12.60 10.00
C GLY A 27 16.00 -12.16 9.27
N ALA A 28 16.08 -11.20 8.35
CA ALA A 28 14.97 -10.81 7.51
C ALA A 28 14.47 -11.99 6.67
N ILE A 29 13.17 -12.26 6.74
CA ILE A 29 12.45 -13.24 5.93
C ILE A 29 11.79 -12.49 4.79
N ALA A 30 11.80 -13.05 3.57
CA ALA A 30 11.09 -12.44 2.46
C ALA A 30 9.58 -12.33 2.77
N PRO A 31 8.94 -11.15 2.60
CA PRO A 31 7.62 -10.89 3.14
C PRO A 31 6.48 -11.72 2.53
N TRP A 32 6.70 -12.34 1.37
CA TRP A 32 5.73 -13.23 0.73
C TRP A 32 5.81 -14.69 1.21
N LEU A 33 6.73 -15.01 2.12
CA LEU A 33 6.85 -16.36 2.68
C LEU A 33 5.90 -16.54 3.88
N PRO A 34 5.28 -17.71 4.06
CA PRO A 34 4.41 -17.98 5.20
C PRO A 34 5.08 -17.75 6.57
N GLU A 35 6.39 -18.03 6.66
CA GLU A 35 7.18 -17.84 7.88
C GLU A 35 7.36 -16.36 8.27
N ALA A 36 7.06 -15.44 7.34
CA ALA A 36 7.18 -14.01 7.56
C ALA A 36 5.98 -13.39 8.31
N ASP A 37 4.90 -14.13 8.62
CA ASP A 37 3.67 -13.55 9.19
C ASP A 37 3.91 -12.70 10.45
N ALA A 38 4.68 -13.22 11.41
CA ALA A 38 5.04 -12.50 12.62
C ALA A 38 5.91 -11.27 12.33
N GLN A 39 6.85 -11.37 11.39
CA GLN A 39 7.69 -10.25 10.95
C GLN A 39 6.83 -9.17 10.26
N ASN A 40 5.97 -9.57 9.32
CA ASN A 40 5.10 -8.69 8.56
C ASN A 40 4.13 -7.94 9.47
N THR A 41 3.63 -8.61 10.51
CA THR A 41 2.81 -7.97 11.55
C THR A 41 3.57 -6.81 12.21
N VAL A 42 4.80 -7.05 12.66
CA VAL A 42 5.65 -6.03 13.31
C VAL A 42 5.97 -4.89 12.35
N VAL A 43 6.36 -5.20 11.11
CA VAL A 43 6.70 -4.20 10.09
C VAL A 43 5.48 -3.34 9.73
N THR A 44 4.31 -3.97 9.55
CA THR A 44 3.03 -3.29 9.29
C THR A 44 2.67 -2.32 10.42
N GLN A 45 2.82 -2.76 11.68
CA GLN A 45 2.55 -1.91 12.85
C GLN A 45 3.52 -0.72 12.92
N ALA A 46 4.81 -0.94 12.65
CA ALA A 46 5.82 0.13 12.64
C ALA A 46 5.52 1.17 11.55
N ALA A 47 5.19 0.72 10.35
CA ALA A 47 4.82 1.57 9.22
C ALA A 47 3.54 2.37 9.50
N ALA A 48 2.51 1.71 10.02
CA ALA A 48 1.26 2.34 10.42
C ALA A 48 1.45 3.39 11.53
N ALA A 49 2.27 3.09 12.55
CA ALA A 49 2.55 4.04 13.63
C ALA A 49 3.28 5.28 13.11
N ALA A 50 4.21 5.13 12.17
CA ALA A 50 4.88 6.26 11.53
C ALA A 50 3.88 7.12 10.73
N ALA A 51 3.03 6.50 9.92
CA ALA A 51 1.97 7.19 9.17
C ALA A 51 1.01 7.93 10.12
N GLY A 52 0.54 7.27 11.17
CA GLY A 52 -0.32 7.85 12.21
C GLY A 52 0.33 9.04 12.91
N ARG A 53 1.63 8.97 13.20
CA ARG A 53 2.38 10.07 13.84
C ARG A 53 2.43 11.32 12.98
N TYR A 54 2.58 11.19 11.66
CA TYR A 54 2.52 12.32 10.73
C TYR A 54 1.11 12.89 10.62
N ALA A 55 0.10 12.03 10.49
CA ALA A 55 -1.30 12.43 10.42
C ALA A 55 -1.71 13.22 11.68
N ALA A 56 -1.39 12.71 12.88
CA ALA A 56 -1.60 13.40 14.15
C ALA A 56 -0.81 14.71 14.27
N GLY A 57 0.29 14.87 13.53
CA GLY A 57 1.07 16.10 13.41
C GLY A 57 0.51 17.12 12.41
N GLY A 58 -0.64 16.82 11.79
CA GLY A 58 -1.32 17.69 10.83
C GLY A 58 -0.71 17.63 9.42
N TYR A 59 -0.11 16.52 9.03
CA TYR A 59 0.29 16.26 7.65
C TYR A 59 -0.78 15.42 6.94
N ALA A 60 -1.14 15.80 5.72
CA ALA A 60 -1.86 14.91 4.81
C ALA A 60 -0.96 13.72 4.47
N THR A 61 -1.26 12.56 5.04
CA THR A 61 -0.36 11.40 5.01
C THR A 61 -0.81 10.42 3.95
N VAL A 62 0.06 10.20 2.95
CA VAL A 62 -0.11 9.16 1.95
C VAL A 62 0.83 8.02 2.30
N TYR A 63 0.28 6.83 2.52
CA TYR A 63 1.07 5.60 2.67
C TYR A 63 1.08 4.85 1.34
N ASP A 64 2.27 4.48 0.85
CA ASP A 64 2.46 3.71 -0.39
C ASP A 64 3.15 2.40 -0.07
N GLY A 65 2.42 1.30 -0.11
CA GLY A 65 2.93 -0.02 0.21
C GLY A 65 1.84 -1.08 0.22
N VAL A 66 2.26 -2.34 0.29
CA VAL A 66 1.33 -3.47 0.33
C VAL A 66 0.67 -3.56 1.71
N VAL A 67 -0.64 -3.33 1.75
CA VAL A 67 -1.51 -3.65 2.89
C VAL A 67 -2.71 -4.38 2.31
N GLY A 68 -2.73 -5.70 2.46
CA GLY A 68 -3.90 -6.50 2.09
C GLY A 68 -5.02 -6.36 3.12
N PRO A 69 -6.27 -6.76 2.79
CA PRO A 69 -7.37 -6.73 3.75
C PRO A 69 -7.09 -7.55 5.02
N TRP A 70 -6.23 -8.57 4.96
CA TRP A 70 -5.77 -9.34 6.11
C TRP A 70 -4.87 -8.56 7.09
N PHE A 71 -4.20 -7.50 6.63
CA PHE A 71 -3.41 -6.60 7.48
C PHE A 71 -4.09 -5.26 7.74
N LEU A 72 -5.20 -4.94 7.04
CA LEU A 72 -5.90 -3.67 7.18
C LEU A 72 -6.33 -3.37 8.64
N PRO A 73 -6.90 -4.30 9.42
CA PRO A 73 -7.22 -4.05 10.83
C PRO A 73 -5.97 -3.75 11.68
N THR A 74 -4.88 -4.51 11.46
CA THR A 74 -3.61 -4.31 12.16
C THR A 74 -3.01 -2.93 11.85
N PHE A 75 -3.02 -2.55 10.57
CA PHE A 75 -2.56 -1.23 10.13
C PHE A 75 -3.42 -0.13 10.73
N ALA A 76 -4.75 -0.22 10.58
CA ALA A 76 -5.72 0.74 11.11
C ALA A 76 -5.50 1.00 12.61
N ALA A 77 -5.47 -0.06 13.42
CA ALA A 77 -5.27 0.05 14.87
C ALA A 77 -3.94 0.72 15.22
N ALA A 78 -2.85 0.35 14.54
CA ALA A 78 -1.52 0.89 14.80
C ALA A 78 -1.35 2.37 14.36
N THR A 79 -2.18 2.88 13.44
CA THR A 79 -2.17 4.32 13.12
C THR A 79 -2.67 5.19 14.28
N GLY A 80 -3.53 4.65 15.15
CA GLY A 80 -4.25 5.42 16.17
C GLY A 80 -5.23 6.46 15.62
N MET A 81 -5.52 6.44 14.31
CA MET A 81 -6.51 7.31 13.67
C MET A 81 -7.90 6.71 13.81
N ARG A 82 -8.94 7.55 13.86
CA ARG A 82 -10.36 7.11 13.91
C ARG A 82 -10.91 6.70 12.55
N ARG A 83 -10.18 7.05 11.48
CA ARG A 83 -10.54 6.83 10.10
C ARG A 83 -9.28 6.89 9.25
N LEU A 84 -9.23 6.04 8.24
CA LEU A 84 -8.31 6.13 7.13
C LEU A 84 -9.05 5.91 5.81
N ASP A 85 -8.45 6.33 4.70
CA ASP A 85 -8.94 6.04 3.36
C ASP A 85 -8.07 4.95 2.72
N TYR A 86 -8.70 3.92 2.17
CA TYR A 86 -8.03 2.72 1.66
C TYR A 86 -8.31 2.51 0.17
N LEU A 87 -7.26 2.27 -0.61
CA LEU A 87 -7.33 2.03 -2.04
C LEU A 87 -6.29 0.98 -2.46
N VAL A 88 -6.78 -0.09 -3.09
CA VAL A 88 -6.00 -1.16 -3.71
C VAL A 88 -5.97 -0.94 -5.21
N LEU A 89 -4.77 -1.02 -5.78
CA LEU A 89 -4.56 -1.02 -7.21
C LEU A 89 -4.29 -2.45 -7.64
N LEU A 90 -5.13 -2.98 -8.51
CA LEU A 90 -4.99 -4.36 -8.98
C LEU A 90 -4.87 -4.38 -10.51
N PRO A 91 -3.69 -4.02 -11.07
CA PRO A 91 -3.41 -4.25 -12.49
C PRO A 91 -3.55 -5.72 -12.86
N SER A 92 -3.69 -6.01 -14.16
CA SER A 92 -3.60 -7.39 -14.63
C SER A 92 -2.27 -8.04 -14.19
N VAL A 93 -2.32 -9.35 -13.90
CA VAL A 93 -1.13 -10.12 -13.46
C VAL A 93 0.03 -10.01 -14.46
N HIS A 94 -0.29 -9.92 -15.75
CA HIS A 94 0.70 -9.74 -16.81
C HIS A 94 1.44 -8.40 -16.66
N ARG A 95 0.70 -7.29 -16.46
CA ARG A 95 1.31 -5.97 -16.20
C ARG A 95 2.14 -5.97 -14.93
N CYS A 96 1.68 -6.63 -13.86
CA CYS A 96 2.47 -6.76 -12.63
C CYS A 96 3.79 -7.48 -12.87
N VAL A 97 3.76 -8.64 -13.52
CA VAL A 97 4.95 -9.44 -13.83
C VAL A 97 5.92 -8.70 -14.75
N ASP A 98 5.43 -8.02 -15.79
CA ASP A 98 6.26 -7.27 -16.72
C ASP A 98 6.93 -6.07 -16.04
N ARG A 99 6.20 -5.37 -15.17
CA ARG A 99 6.76 -4.30 -14.36
C ARG A 99 7.85 -4.81 -13.42
N VAL A 100 7.60 -5.92 -12.71
CA VAL A 100 8.61 -6.52 -11.80
C VAL A 100 9.88 -6.93 -12.55
N ARG A 101 9.73 -7.54 -13.74
CA ARG A 101 10.87 -7.94 -14.58
C ARG A 101 11.68 -6.78 -15.14
N SER A 102 11.00 -5.70 -15.52
CA SER A 102 11.65 -4.54 -16.16
C SER A 102 12.20 -3.53 -15.14
N ARG A 103 11.81 -3.66 -13.87
CA ARG A 103 12.16 -2.70 -12.81
C ARG A 103 13.64 -2.75 -12.47
N GLN A 104 14.28 -1.58 -12.57
CA GLN A 104 15.67 -1.37 -12.20
C GLN A 104 15.76 -0.80 -10.78
N GLY A 105 16.79 -1.20 -10.03
CA GLY A 105 17.13 -0.58 -8.74
C GLY A 105 16.18 -0.91 -7.57
N HIS A 106 15.25 -1.85 -7.73
CA HIS A 106 14.45 -2.37 -6.62
C HIS A 106 14.85 -3.82 -6.26
N GLY A 107 14.76 -4.17 -4.98
CA GLY A 107 15.16 -5.49 -4.47
C GLY A 107 14.20 -6.64 -4.77
N PHE A 108 13.05 -6.40 -5.40
CA PHE A 108 11.96 -7.38 -5.56
C PHE A 108 11.75 -7.85 -7.01
N THR A 109 12.69 -8.57 -7.59
CA THR A 109 12.62 -8.92 -9.04
C THR A 109 11.97 -10.27 -9.35
N ASP A 110 11.33 -10.92 -8.36
CA ASP A 110 10.78 -12.27 -8.47
C ASP A 110 9.37 -12.30 -9.12
N PRO A 111 9.23 -12.84 -10.35
CA PRO A 111 7.94 -12.92 -11.04
C PRO A 111 6.95 -13.88 -10.39
N ASP A 112 7.42 -14.94 -9.72
CA ASP A 112 6.55 -15.94 -9.11
C ASP A 112 5.97 -15.41 -7.80
N ALA A 113 6.79 -14.70 -7.02
CA ALA A 113 6.30 -13.94 -5.87
C ALA A 113 5.27 -12.86 -6.29
N ALA A 114 5.49 -12.20 -7.43
CA ALA A 114 4.53 -11.22 -7.95
C ALA A 114 3.19 -11.86 -8.35
N ARG A 115 3.21 -13.08 -8.92
CA ARG A 115 1.99 -13.84 -9.24
C ARG A 115 1.27 -14.30 -7.97
N LEU A 116 2.01 -14.80 -6.98
CA LEU A 116 1.47 -15.21 -5.70
C LEU A 116 0.72 -14.05 -5.02
N MET A 117 1.39 -12.90 -4.89
CA MET A 117 0.80 -11.70 -4.28
C MET A 117 -0.43 -11.22 -5.07
N HIS A 118 -0.36 -11.22 -6.40
CA HIS A 118 -1.51 -10.85 -7.23
C HIS A 118 -2.72 -11.76 -6.97
N ASP A 119 -2.50 -13.06 -6.90
CA ASP A 119 -3.54 -14.06 -6.67
C ASP A 119 -4.17 -13.95 -5.28
N GLU A 120 -3.39 -13.63 -4.24
CA GLU A 120 -3.90 -13.33 -2.90
C GLU A 120 -4.86 -12.13 -2.91
N PHE A 121 -4.47 -11.03 -3.55
CA PHE A 121 -5.34 -9.84 -3.67
C PHE A 121 -6.57 -10.09 -4.54
N ALA A 122 -6.42 -10.84 -5.64
CA ALA A 122 -7.52 -11.14 -6.55
C ALA A 122 -8.60 -12.03 -5.91
N ARG A 123 -8.23 -12.86 -4.94
CA ARG A 123 -9.15 -13.72 -4.18
C ARG A 123 -9.67 -13.10 -2.89
N ALA A 124 -9.06 -12.00 -2.45
CA ALA A 124 -9.44 -11.37 -1.20
C ALA A 124 -10.79 -10.65 -1.32
N ASP A 125 -11.54 -10.65 -0.22
CA ASP A 125 -12.80 -9.90 -0.11
C ASP A 125 -12.50 -8.42 0.11
N VAL A 126 -12.33 -7.68 -1.00
CA VAL A 126 -12.13 -6.23 -1.00
C VAL A 126 -13.36 -5.58 -1.60
N GLU A 127 -14.02 -4.70 -0.85
CA GLU A 127 -15.16 -3.95 -1.35
C GLU A 127 -14.80 -3.19 -2.63
N ALA A 128 -15.68 -3.24 -3.64
CA ALA A 128 -15.43 -2.63 -4.95
C ALA A 128 -15.08 -1.13 -4.90
N ARG A 129 -15.49 -0.41 -3.85
CA ARG A 129 -15.14 1.01 -3.65
C ARG A 129 -13.66 1.24 -3.30
N HIS A 130 -13.01 0.24 -2.70
CA HIS A 130 -11.59 0.28 -2.34
C HIS A 130 -10.70 -0.33 -3.42
N LEU A 131 -11.26 -0.87 -4.51
CA LEU A 131 -10.50 -1.58 -5.53
C LEU A 131 -10.56 -0.84 -6.86
N LEU A 132 -9.39 -0.47 -7.39
CA LEU A 132 -9.23 -0.04 -8.77
C LEU A 132 -8.60 -1.18 -9.58
N ALA A 133 -9.47 -1.99 -10.18
CA ALA A 133 -9.06 -3.11 -11.03
C ALA A 133 -8.61 -2.60 -12.41
N ASP A 134 -7.46 -3.09 -12.86
CA ASP A 134 -6.77 -2.74 -14.11
C ASP A 134 -6.75 -1.22 -14.41
N PRO A 135 -6.12 -0.41 -13.55
CA PRO A 135 -6.12 1.05 -13.70
C PRO A 135 -5.39 1.49 -14.98
N PRO A 136 -5.63 2.73 -15.46
CA PRO A 136 -4.87 3.32 -16.56
C PRO A 136 -3.34 3.21 -16.39
N ASP A 137 -2.60 3.26 -17.50
CA ASP A 137 -1.14 3.24 -17.48
C ASP A 137 -0.55 4.57 -16.99
N ASP A 138 -1.20 5.69 -17.28
CA ASP A 138 -0.72 7.01 -16.87
C ASP A 138 -0.89 7.21 -15.36
N PRO A 139 0.20 7.32 -14.57
CA PRO A 139 0.10 7.54 -13.13
C PRO A 139 -0.61 8.85 -12.74
N HIS A 140 -0.72 9.84 -13.62
CA HIS A 140 -1.49 11.05 -13.39
C HIS A 140 -3.00 10.78 -13.40
N GLU A 141 -3.50 10.02 -14.40
CA GLU A 141 -4.90 9.63 -14.46
C GLU A 141 -5.31 8.80 -13.23
N VAL A 142 -4.43 7.89 -12.79
CA VAL A 142 -4.76 7.10 -11.59
C VAL A 142 -4.74 7.96 -10.32
N ALA A 143 -3.86 8.96 -10.24
CA ALA A 143 -3.87 9.92 -9.14
C ALA A 143 -5.15 10.78 -9.14
N ASP A 144 -5.64 11.19 -10.32
CA ASP A 144 -6.91 11.91 -10.47
C ASP A 144 -8.09 11.06 -9.97
N LEU A 145 -8.14 9.78 -10.33
CA LEU A 145 -9.16 8.84 -9.85
C LEU A 145 -9.13 8.69 -8.32
N ALA A 146 -7.94 8.53 -7.73
CA ALA A 146 -7.77 8.41 -6.28
C ALA A 146 -8.26 9.67 -5.54
N LEU A 147 -7.83 10.85 -5.98
CA LEU A 147 -8.26 12.13 -5.39
C LEU A 147 -9.76 12.37 -5.56
N ALA A 148 -10.33 12.00 -6.70
CA ALA A 148 -11.75 12.14 -6.95
C ALA A 148 -12.59 11.16 -6.09
N ALA A 149 -12.06 9.97 -5.77
CA ALA A 149 -12.70 9.04 -4.85
C ALA A 149 -12.62 9.54 -3.40
N LEU A 150 -11.46 10.09 -3.00
CA LEU A 150 -11.24 10.72 -1.69
C LEU A 150 -12.19 11.89 -1.45
N ALA A 151 -12.31 12.81 -2.42
CA ALA A 151 -13.19 13.98 -2.32
C ALA A 151 -14.68 13.64 -2.19
N ARG A 152 -15.08 12.42 -2.58
CA ARG A 152 -16.46 11.91 -2.47
C ARG A 152 -16.69 11.05 -1.22
N ASP A 153 -15.72 10.98 -0.32
CA ASP A 153 -15.79 10.19 0.92
C ASP A 153 -15.97 8.68 0.70
N ARG A 154 -15.53 8.16 -0.46
CA ARG A 154 -15.84 6.78 -0.89
C ARG A 154 -14.85 5.73 -0.39
N LEU A 155 -13.72 6.15 0.16
CA LEU A 155 -12.60 5.26 0.52
C LEU A 155 -12.49 4.99 2.02
N GLY A 156 -13.38 5.56 2.83
CA GLY A 156 -13.28 5.52 4.28
C GLY A 156 -13.47 4.11 4.86
N VAL A 157 -12.50 3.71 5.69
CA VAL A 157 -12.54 2.53 6.54
C VAL A 157 -12.65 2.99 8.00
N ALA A 158 -13.64 2.46 8.72
CA ALA A 158 -13.76 2.66 10.16
C ALA A 158 -12.72 1.80 10.88
N THR A 159 -12.00 2.41 11.82
CA THR A 159 -10.92 1.79 12.61
C THR A 159 -11.41 1.35 13.98
#